data_AF-A0A5J4P893-F1
#
_entry.id   AF-A0A5J4P893-F1
#
_cell.length_a   1.000
_cell.length_b   1.000
_cell.length_c   1.000
_cell.angle_alpha   90.00
_cell.angle_beta   90.00
_cell.angle_gamma   90.00
#
_symmetry.space_group_name_H-M   'P 1'
#
loop_
_entity.id
_entity.type
_entity.pdbx_description
1 polymer ?
#
loop_
_entity_poly.entity_id
_entity_poly.type
_entity_poly.pdbx_seq_one_letter_code
_entity_poly.pdbx_strand_id
1 'polypeptide(L)'
;GIAGSIVDPNFFQEYLGMRNESIDQVEILRRFELGIYDKDEYAKAMAWTEKYCKPNEGKDFNDTDKAKTRAEKDKDWEFVVKMTIIIRDLMRGNPKLKELGFKEESLGHNAIVAGFQGQRQWTDFQPNGDFSEALLNTSFDWNGIREAYVVATENDACNGVAMLFGHLLTNTAQIFSDVRTY
;
A
#
# COMPACT_ATOMS: atom_id res chain seq x y z
N GLY A 1 7.85 12.86 -11.10
CA GLY A 1 8.42 14.21 -10.89
C GLY A 1 7.39 15.14 -10.29
N ILE A 2 6.66 14.65 -9.30
CA ILE A 2 5.72 15.44 -8.50
C ILE A 2 6.57 16.07 -7.39
N ALA A 3 6.39 17.37 -7.13
CA ALA A 3 7.27 18.07 -6.19
C ALA A 3 7.19 17.47 -4.78
N GLY A 4 5.98 17.12 -4.31
CA GLY A 4 5.76 16.50 -3.01
C GLY A 4 6.35 15.10 -2.85
N SER A 5 6.72 14.42 -3.95
CA SER A 5 7.39 13.11 -3.89
C SER A 5 8.91 13.18 -3.88
N ILE A 6 9.47 14.39 -3.95
CA ILE A 6 10.86 14.65 -3.58
C ILE A 6 10.88 14.88 -2.06
N VAL A 7 10.96 13.78 -1.31
CA VAL A 7 10.92 13.82 0.17
C VAL A 7 12.04 14.73 0.69
N ASP A 8 11.69 15.71 1.52
CA ASP A 8 12.64 16.59 2.20
C ASP A 8 12.82 16.16 3.67
N PRO A 9 13.91 15.45 4.01
CA PRO A 9 14.11 14.97 5.37
C PRO A 9 14.23 16.08 6.42
N ASN A 10 14.72 17.27 6.04
CA ASN A 10 14.88 18.39 6.98
C ASN A 10 13.52 18.89 7.44
N PHE A 11 12.54 18.98 6.54
CA PHE A 11 11.17 19.34 6.91
C PHE A 11 10.61 18.38 7.98
N PHE A 12 10.68 17.07 7.73
CA PHE A 12 10.18 16.06 8.68
C PHE A 12 10.93 16.10 10.01
N GLN A 13 12.25 16.27 10.01
CA GLN A 13 13.05 16.28 11.22
C GLN A 13 12.80 17.57 12.04
N GLU A 14 12.89 18.73 11.42
CA GLU A 14 12.85 20.03 12.11
C GLU A 14 11.45 20.42 12.55
N TYR A 15 10.42 20.16 11.73
CA TYR A 15 9.06 20.57 12.01
C TYR A 15 8.24 19.51 12.72
N LEU A 16 8.44 18.22 12.39
CA LEU A 16 7.61 17.13 12.89
C LEU A 16 8.34 16.24 13.90
N GLY A 17 9.66 16.40 14.08
CA GLY A 17 10.45 15.50 14.91
C GLY A 17 10.47 14.06 14.40
N MET A 18 10.23 13.86 13.10
CA MET A 18 10.10 12.55 12.47
C MET A 18 11.41 12.12 11.79
N ARG A 19 11.58 10.80 11.65
CA ARG A 19 12.64 10.18 10.86
C ARG A 19 12.12 9.88 9.46
N ASN A 20 13.03 9.76 8.49
CA ASN A 20 12.71 9.31 7.13
C ASN A 20 13.44 8.00 6.86
N GLU A 21 12.68 6.97 6.50
CA GLU A 21 13.17 5.70 5.99
C GLU A 21 12.79 5.61 4.52
N SER A 22 13.69 5.10 3.68
CA SER A 22 13.44 4.89 2.26
C SER A 22 13.80 3.47 1.87
N ILE A 23 12.87 2.81 1.20
CA ILE A 23 13.04 1.48 0.63
C ILE A 23 12.77 1.54 -0.87
N ASP A 24 13.58 0.85 -1.65
CA ASP A 24 13.31 0.70 -3.08
C ASP A 24 12.14 -0.29 -3.29
N GLN A 25 11.33 -0.07 -4.32
CA GLN A 25 10.16 -0.92 -4.61
C GLN A 25 10.56 -2.37 -4.93
N VAL A 26 11.82 -2.64 -5.31
CA VAL A 26 12.38 -4.00 -5.42
C VAL A 26 12.21 -4.80 -4.12
N GLU A 27 12.16 -4.17 -2.95
CA GLU A 27 11.89 -4.89 -1.69
C GLU A 27 10.50 -5.53 -1.68
N ILE A 28 9.49 -4.90 -2.29
CA ILE A 28 8.14 -5.49 -2.41
C ILE A 28 8.21 -6.72 -3.31
N LEU A 29 8.96 -6.67 -4.42
CA LEU A 29 9.17 -7.82 -5.30
C LEU A 29 9.93 -8.94 -4.58
N ARG A 30 11.00 -8.60 -3.85
CA ARG A 30 11.77 -9.58 -3.07
C ARG A 30 10.86 -10.32 -2.08
N ARG A 31 10.03 -9.59 -1.33
CA ARG A 31 9.09 -10.21 -0.38
C ARG A 31 8.02 -11.03 -1.09
N PHE A 32 7.54 -10.58 -2.24
CA PHE A 32 6.58 -11.33 -3.05
C PHE A 32 7.19 -12.66 -3.54
N GLU A 33 8.35 -12.61 -4.20
CA GLU A 33 9.01 -13.76 -4.82
C GLU A 33 9.51 -14.78 -3.78
N LEU A 34 10.12 -14.31 -2.70
CA LEU A 34 10.66 -15.17 -1.65
C LEU A 34 9.62 -15.60 -0.61
N GLY A 35 8.37 -15.14 -0.72
CA GLY A 35 7.29 -15.53 0.19
C GLY A 35 7.43 -14.96 1.60
N ILE A 36 7.91 -13.72 1.71
CA ILE A 36 8.14 -13.00 2.98
C ILE A 36 6.88 -12.23 3.38
N TYR A 37 5.85 -13.00 3.74
CA TYR A 37 4.57 -12.54 4.25
C TYR A 37 3.88 -13.71 4.97
N ASP A 38 2.89 -13.42 5.82
CA ASP A 38 2.08 -14.47 6.44
C ASP A 38 1.17 -15.16 5.40
N LYS A 39 1.43 -16.45 5.15
CA LYS A 39 0.67 -17.26 4.18
C LYS A 39 -0.73 -17.59 4.68
N ASP A 40 -0.92 -17.72 5.99
CA ASP A 40 -2.22 -18.01 6.59
C ASP A 40 -3.10 -16.76 6.49
N GLU A 41 -2.52 -15.58 6.77
CA GLU A 41 -3.20 -14.31 6.53
C GLU A 41 -3.51 -14.12 5.05
N TYR A 42 -2.58 -14.38 4.14
CA TYR A 42 -2.82 -14.25 2.70
C TYR A 42 -4.02 -15.11 2.25
N ALA A 43 -4.13 -16.35 2.72
CA ALA A 43 -5.27 -17.21 2.40
C ALA A 43 -6.60 -16.61 2.88
N LYS A 44 -6.62 -16.05 4.09
CA LYS A 44 -7.78 -15.33 4.64
C LYS A 44 -8.10 -14.07 3.84
N ALA A 45 -7.08 -13.29 3.48
CA ALA A 45 -7.19 -12.07 2.70
C ALA A 45 -7.80 -12.36 1.32
N MET A 46 -7.30 -13.39 0.63
CA MET A 46 -7.85 -13.81 -0.66
C MET A 46 -9.29 -14.29 -0.55
N ALA A 47 -9.64 -15.12 0.43
CA ALA A 47 -11.02 -15.55 0.62
C ALA A 47 -11.98 -14.37 0.86
N TRP A 48 -11.54 -13.34 1.58
CA TRP A 48 -12.30 -12.11 1.76
C TRP A 48 -12.42 -11.32 0.44
N THR A 49 -11.31 -11.13 -0.28
CA THR A 49 -11.26 -10.42 -1.56
C THR A 49 -12.14 -11.10 -2.62
N GLU A 50 -12.13 -12.43 -2.68
CA GLU A 50 -13.01 -13.22 -3.55
C GLU A 50 -14.49 -13.05 -3.22
N LYS A 51 -14.83 -12.88 -1.95
CA LYS A 51 -16.20 -12.72 -1.50
C LYS A 51 -16.73 -11.30 -1.68
N TYR A 52 -15.91 -10.28 -1.42
CA TYR A 52 -16.36 -8.90 -1.29
C TYR A 52 -15.85 -7.95 -2.38
N CYS A 53 -14.71 -8.25 -3.03
CA CYS A 53 -14.12 -7.36 -4.02
C CYS A 53 -14.28 -7.88 -5.45
N LYS A 54 -13.85 -9.12 -5.74
CA LYS A 54 -13.91 -9.69 -7.10
C LYS A 54 -15.31 -9.69 -7.72
N PRO A 55 -16.41 -9.98 -6.98
CA PRO A 55 -17.76 -9.92 -7.55
C PRO A 55 -18.20 -8.50 -7.91
N ASN A 56 -17.53 -7.49 -7.36
CA ASN A 56 -17.74 -6.07 -7.61
C ASN A 56 -16.65 -5.49 -8.53
N GLU A 57 -15.86 -6.33 -9.22
CA GLU A 57 -14.90 -5.87 -10.24
C GLU A 57 -15.67 -5.08 -11.30
N GLY A 58 -15.28 -3.80 -11.47
CA GLY A 58 -15.99 -2.87 -12.34
C GLY A 58 -15.91 -3.23 -13.82
N LYS A 59 -16.67 -2.49 -14.64
CA LYS A 59 -16.55 -2.60 -16.09
C LYS A 59 -15.13 -2.26 -16.53
N ASP A 60 -14.55 -3.14 -17.33
CA ASP A 60 -13.28 -2.86 -18.01
C ASP A 60 -13.51 -1.90 -19.18
N PHE A 61 -12.79 -0.78 -19.16
CA PHE A 61 -12.84 0.26 -20.20
C PHE A 61 -11.62 0.22 -21.13
N ASN A 62 -10.72 -0.74 -20.98
CA ASN A 62 -9.59 -0.91 -21.89
C ASN A 62 -10.07 -1.36 -23.28
N ASP A 63 -9.33 -0.93 -24.30
CA ASP A 63 -9.46 -1.47 -25.65
C ASP A 63 -9.22 -2.98 -25.63
N THR A 64 -9.86 -3.74 -26.53
CA THR A 64 -9.83 -5.21 -26.53
C THR A 64 -8.43 -5.79 -26.69
N ASP A 65 -7.52 -5.07 -27.33
CA ASP A 65 -6.11 -5.45 -27.53
C ASP A 65 -5.22 -5.20 -26.31
N LYS A 66 -5.69 -4.37 -25.35
CA LYS A 66 -4.99 -4.08 -24.08
C LYS A 66 -5.67 -4.72 -22.87
N ALA A 67 -6.93 -5.14 -23.02
CA ALA A 67 -7.67 -5.78 -21.95
C ALA A 67 -7.03 -7.11 -21.55
N LYS A 68 -6.74 -7.25 -20.26
CA LYS A 68 -6.21 -8.50 -19.69
C LYS A 68 -7.27 -9.61 -19.73
N THR A 69 -6.82 -10.84 -19.98
CA THR A 69 -7.64 -12.03 -19.82
C THR A 69 -8.07 -12.22 -18.37
N ARG A 70 -9.12 -13.03 -18.14
CA ARG A 70 -9.57 -13.35 -16.77
C ARG A 70 -8.45 -13.95 -15.91
N ALA A 71 -7.65 -14.85 -16.48
CA ALA A 71 -6.54 -15.48 -15.78
C ALA A 71 -5.43 -14.48 -15.40
N GLU A 72 -5.15 -13.49 -16.25
CA GLU A 72 -4.19 -12.43 -15.92
C GLU A 72 -4.73 -11.50 -14.84
N LYS A 73 -6.01 -11.11 -14.90
CA LYS A 73 -6.64 -10.32 -13.84
C LYS A 73 -6.70 -11.06 -12.51
N ASP A 74 -6.90 -12.37 -12.53
CA ASP A 74 -6.89 -13.18 -11.32
C ASP A 74 -5.48 -13.23 -10.69
N LYS A 75 -4.42 -13.25 -11.51
CA LYS A 75 -3.04 -13.07 -11.01
C LYS A 75 -2.80 -11.67 -10.46
N ASP A 76 -3.36 -10.63 -11.10
CA ASP A 76 -3.29 -9.27 -10.56
C ASP A 76 -3.95 -9.18 -9.18
N TRP A 77 -5.10 -9.83 -8.97
CA TRP A 77 -5.75 -9.91 -7.65
C TRP A 77 -4.86 -10.53 -6.59
N GLU A 78 -4.24 -11.67 -6.87
CA GLU A 78 -3.29 -12.31 -5.95
C GLU A 78 -2.11 -11.38 -5.65
N PHE A 79 -1.64 -10.65 -6.66
CA PHE A 79 -0.51 -9.74 -6.54
C PHE A 79 -0.84 -8.55 -5.65
N VAL A 80 -1.93 -7.83 -5.94
CA VAL A 80 -2.27 -6.62 -5.18
C VAL A 80 -2.63 -6.93 -3.72
N VAL A 81 -3.23 -8.10 -3.44
CA VAL A 81 -3.52 -8.54 -2.06
C VAL A 81 -2.22 -8.80 -1.28
N LYS A 82 -1.24 -9.50 -1.88
CA LYS A 82 0.08 -9.68 -1.26
C LYS A 82 0.81 -8.36 -1.07
N MET A 83 0.77 -7.50 -2.08
CA MET A 83 1.37 -6.17 -2.03
C MET A 83 0.79 -5.35 -0.86
N THR A 84 -0.52 -5.42 -0.61
CA THR A 84 -1.16 -4.75 0.53
C THR A 84 -0.61 -5.25 1.87
N ILE A 85 -0.48 -6.58 2.05
CA ILE A 85 0.10 -7.18 3.26
C ILE A 85 1.55 -6.72 3.42
N ILE A 86 2.33 -6.77 2.35
CA ILE A 86 3.76 -6.40 2.36
C ILE A 86 3.95 -4.93 2.72
N ILE A 87 3.20 -4.00 2.12
CA ILE A 87 3.29 -2.57 2.43
C ILE A 87 2.96 -2.32 3.90
N ARG A 88 1.91 -2.96 4.42
CA ARG A 88 1.57 -2.85 5.85
C ARG A 88 2.70 -3.38 6.74
N ASP A 89 3.24 -4.55 6.43
CA ASP A 89 4.30 -5.17 7.21
C ASP A 89 5.60 -4.34 7.17
N LEU A 90 5.89 -3.66 6.05
CA LEU A 90 6.96 -2.68 5.97
C LEU A 90 6.72 -1.51 6.93
N MET A 91 5.50 -0.97 7.01
CA MET A 91 5.21 0.15 7.89
C MET A 91 5.38 -0.19 9.38
N ARG A 92 4.71 -1.26 9.85
CA ARG A 92 4.53 -1.53 11.28
C ARG A 92 5.20 -2.81 11.80
N GLY A 93 5.86 -3.56 10.92
CA GLY A 93 6.40 -4.87 11.24
C GLY A 93 5.31 -5.94 11.37
N ASN A 94 5.76 -7.18 11.49
CA ASN A 94 4.87 -8.34 11.65
C ASN A 94 5.56 -9.44 12.47
N PRO A 95 5.10 -9.73 13.70
CA PRO A 95 5.67 -10.80 14.53
C PRO A 95 5.67 -12.17 13.84
N LYS A 96 4.73 -12.44 12.93
CA LYS A 96 4.67 -13.70 12.20
C LYS A 96 5.89 -13.91 11.30
N LEU A 97 6.43 -12.85 10.72
CA LEU A 97 7.67 -12.93 9.93
C LEU A 97 8.85 -13.43 10.77
N LYS A 98 8.90 -13.08 12.07
CA LYS A 98 9.92 -13.59 12.99
C LYS A 98 9.80 -15.10 13.20
N GLU A 99 8.57 -15.60 13.33
CA GLU A 99 8.29 -17.04 13.43
C GLU A 99 8.68 -17.80 12.16
N LEU A 100 8.51 -17.15 11.00
CA LEU A 100 8.92 -17.66 9.69
C LEU A 100 10.43 -17.56 9.42
N GLY A 101 11.21 -16.99 10.34
CA GLY A 101 12.67 -16.86 10.25
C GLY A 101 13.18 -15.51 9.73
N PHE A 102 12.28 -14.63 9.28
CA PHE A 102 12.58 -13.28 8.74
C PHE A 102 12.64 -12.24 9.88
N LYS A 103 13.66 -12.37 10.73
CA LYS A 103 13.77 -11.57 11.96
C LYS A 103 13.95 -10.08 11.69
N GLU A 104 14.70 -9.71 10.65
CA GLU A 104 14.91 -8.32 10.27
C GLU A 104 13.61 -7.71 9.74
N GLU A 105 12.99 -8.37 8.76
CA GLU A 105 11.75 -7.92 8.13
C GLU A 105 10.58 -7.83 9.10
N SER A 106 10.60 -8.60 10.19
CA SER A 106 9.57 -8.58 11.24
C SER A 106 9.48 -7.27 12.02
N LEU A 107 10.53 -6.44 12.00
CA LEU A 107 10.59 -5.19 12.77
C LEU A 107 9.79 -4.06 12.12
N GLY A 108 9.71 -4.05 10.79
CA GLY A 108 9.19 -2.93 10.01
C GLY A 108 10.03 -1.66 10.17
N HIS A 109 9.47 -0.53 9.71
CA HIS A 109 10.13 0.77 9.67
C HIS A 109 9.55 1.79 10.67
N ASN A 110 8.69 1.34 11.60
CA ASN A 110 8.03 2.20 12.60
C ASN A 110 7.36 3.42 11.96
N ALA A 111 6.72 3.22 10.80
CA ALA A 111 6.17 4.28 9.99
C ALA A 111 4.70 4.57 10.37
N ILE A 112 4.44 5.79 10.83
CA ILE A 112 3.08 6.30 11.09
C ILE A 112 2.39 6.80 9.81
N VAL A 113 3.20 7.12 8.78
CA VAL A 113 2.77 7.49 7.43
C VAL A 113 3.78 6.92 6.44
N ALA A 114 3.30 6.50 5.28
CA ALA A 114 4.13 6.01 4.19
C ALA A 114 3.65 6.57 2.85
N GLY A 115 4.43 6.33 1.80
CA GLY A 115 4.04 6.62 0.42
C GLY A 115 4.49 5.50 -0.50
N PHE A 116 3.71 5.24 -1.55
CA PHE A 116 4.06 4.28 -2.60
C PHE A 116 4.25 5.02 -3.91
N GLN A 117 5.48 5.00 -4.46
CA GLN A 117 5.79 5.76 -5.66
C GLN A 117 4.95 5.30 -6.85
N GLY A 118 4.86 4.00 -7.09
CA GLY A 118 4.14 3.42 -8.22
C GLY A 118 4.67 3.90 -9.55
N GLN A 119 4.13 5.00 -10.05
CA GLN A 119 4.52 5.53 -11.35
C GLN A 119 5.98 6.03 -11.37
N ARG A 120 6.76 5.76 -12.42
CA ARG A 120 6.42 4.99 -13.63
C ARG A 120 6.97 3.57 -13.61
N GLN A 121 8.14 3.37 -13.01
CA GLN A 121 8.96 2.18 -13.15
C GLN A 121 8.26 0.92 -12.63
N TRP A 122 7.49 1.03 -11.55
CA TRP A 122 6.71 -0.10 -11.04
C TRP A 122 5.51 -0.37 -11.96
N THR A 123 4.66 0.63 -12.20
CA THR A 123 3.39 0.45 -12.93
C THR A 123 3.58 0.15 -14.40
N ASP A 124 4.74 0.45 -14.97
CA ASP A 124 5.11 0.05 -16.34
C ASP A 124 5.39 -1.46 -16.45
N PHE A 125 5.50 -2.18 -15.32
CA PHE A 125 5.82 -3.61 -15.29
C PHE A 125 4.84 -4.44 -14.44
N GLN A 126 4.41 -3.94 -13.29
CA GLN A 126 3.65 -4.64 -12.26
C GLN A 126 2.27 -4.00 -12.04
N PRO A 127 1.30 -4.73 -11.45
CA PRO A 127 0.03 -4.16 -11.01
C PRO A 127 0.23 -2.92 -10.14
N ASN A 128 -0.62 -1.91 -10.30
CA ASN A 128 -0.49 -0.63 -9.59
C ASN A 128 -0.85 -0.73 -8.09
N GLY A 129 -0.68 0.40 -7.39
CA GLY A 129 -0.89 0.50 -5.94
C GLY A 129 -2.35 0.67 -5.51
N ASP A 130 -3.27 0.91 -6.44
CA ASP A 130 -4.63 1.40 -6.14
C ASP A 130 -5.35 0.60 -5.05
N PHE A 131 -5.36 -0.73 -5.17
CA PHE A 131 -6.02 -1.59 -4.18
C PHE A 131 -5.35 -1.50 -2.80
N SER A 132 -4.01 -1.48 -2.77
CA SER A 132 -3.26 -1.38 -1.53
C SER A 132 -3.46 -0.02 -0.86
N GLU A 133 -3.36 1.06 -1.63
CA GLU A 133 -3.56 2.42 -1.14
C GLU A 133 -4.99 2.63 -0.64
N ALA A 134 -5.99 2.16 -1.37
CA ALA A 134 -7.39 2.26 -0.96
C ALA A 134 -7.66 1.47 0.32
N LEU A 135 -7.24 0.21 0.38
CA LEU A 135 -7.55 -0.66 1.52
C LEU A 135 -6.75 -0.29 2.78
N LEU A 136 -5.51 0.17 2.65
CA LEU A 136 -4.71 0.62 3.79
C LEU A 136 -5.29 1.89 4.41
N ASN A 137 -5.70 2.87 3.59
CA ASN A 137 -6.39 4.07 4.05
C ASN A 137 -7.85 3.84 4.49
N THR A 138 -8.40 2.64 4.26
CA THR A 138 -9.72 2.24 4.76
C THR A 138 -9.65 1.75 6.21
N SER A 139 -10.71 1.98 6.99
CA SER A 139 -10.83 1.60 8.41
C SER A 139 -11.24 0.13 8.65
N PHE A 140 -11.12 -0.72 7.63
CA PHE A 140 -11.35 -2.16 7.74
C PHE A 140 -10.67 -2.91 6.60
N ASP A 141 -10.38 -4.18 6.84
CA ASP A 141 -9.99 -5.15 5.81
C ASP A 141 -10.44 -6.56 6.21
N TRP A 142 -9.81 -7.60 5.67
CA TRP A 142 -10.06 -9.00 6.00
C TRP A 142 -9.84 -9.35 7.48
N ASN A 143 -9.14 -8.52 8.25
CA ASN A 143 -8.97 -8.67 9.69
C ASN A 143 -10.04 -7.96 10.53
N GLY A 144 -11.02 -7.33 9.89
CA GLY A 144 -12.10 -6.59 10.55
C GLY A 144 -11.84 -5.09 10.60
N ILE A 145 -12.59 -4.40 11.45
CA ILE A 145 -12.45 -2.96 11.67
C ILE A 145 -11.11 -2.67 12.36
N ARG A 146 -10.39 -1.67 11.87
CA ARG A 146 -9.11 -1.21 12.42
C ARG A 146 -8.91 0.28 12.18
N GLU A 147 -7.88 0.84 12.81
CA GLU A 147 -7.36 2.15 12.44
C GLU A 147 -6.92 2.14 10.96
N ALA A 148 -7.22 3.24 10.26
CA ALA A 148 -6.75 3.45 8.90
C ALA A 148 -5.25 3.77 8.93
N TYR A 149 -4.49 3.13 8.05
CA TYR A 149 -3.11 3.56 7.81
C TYR A 149 -3.12 4.84 6.96
N VAL A 150 -2.04 5.61 7.02
CA VAL A 150 -1.85 6.75 6.12
C VAL A 150 -0.83 6.37 5.05
N VAL A 151 -1.30 6.16 3.82
CA VAL A 151 -0.45 5.79 2.68
C VAL A 151 -0.72 6.74 1.51
N ALA A 152 0.26 7.57 1.18
CA ALA A 152 0.15 8.54 0.10
C ALA A 152 0.44 7.91 -1.27
N THR A 153 -0.53 8.06 -2.17
CA THR A 153 -0.38 7.74 -3.60
C THR A 153 0.77 8.55 -4.21
N GLU A 154 1.50 7.94 -5.15
CA GLU A 154 2.63 8.52 -5.89
C GLU A 154 3.79 9.01 -5.02
N ASN A 155 3.87 8.48 -3.80
CA ASN A 155 4.80 8.90 -2.75
C ASN A 155 4.75 10.42 -2.49
N ASP A 156 3.61 11.08 -2.68
CA ASP A 156 3.46 12.50 -2.33
C ASP A 156 3.50 12.66 -0.79
N ALA A 157 4.70 12.90 -0.27
CA ALA A 157 4.96 13.02 1.15
C ALA A 157 4.29 14.25 1.76
N CYS A 158 4.13 15.34 1.00
CA CYS A 158 3.41 16.52 1.44
C CYS A 158 1.93 16.21 1.64
N ASN A 159 1.30 15.50 0.70
CA ASN A 159 -0.08 15.08 0.86
C ASN A 159 -0.23 14.03 1.97
N GLY A 160 0.75 13.12 2.10
CA GLY A 160 0.82 12.17 3.23
C GLY A 160 0.84 12.86 4.59
N VAL A 161 1.57 13.97 4.75
CA VAL A 161 1.58 14.77 5.98
C VAL A 161 0.23 15.46 6.23
N ALA A 162 -0.41 16.00 5.18
CA ALA A 162 -1.74 16.58 5.30
C ALA A 162 -2.78 15.53 5.73
N MET A 163 -2.74 14.33 5.14
CA MET A 163 -3.56 13.20 5.56
C MET A 163 -3.24 12.83 7.01
N LEU A 164 -1.96 12.71 7.39
CA LEU A 164 -1.57 12.38 8.76
C LEU A 164 -2.13 13.38 9.77
N PHE A 165 -2.09 14.68 9.48
CA PHE A 165 -2.68 15.70 10.34
C PHE A 165 -4.20 15.52 10.48
N GLY A 166 -4.91 15.32 9.37
CA GLY A 166 -6.34 15.03 9.40
C GLY A 166 -6.62 13.81 10.27
N HIS A 167 -5.87 12.72 10.06
CA HIS A 167 -6.03 11.48 10.80
C HIS A 167 -5.84 11.66 12.31
N LEU A 168 -4.73 12.30 12.72
CA LEU A 168 -4.41 12.50 14.14
C LEU A 168 -5.36 13.46 14.86
N LEU A 169 -5.99 14.40 14.13
CA LEU A 169 -6.94 15.34 14.71
C LEU A 169 -8.35 14.75 14.85
N THR A 170 -8.73 13.80 13.99
CA THR A 170 -10.12 13.31 13.91
C THR A 170 -10.27 11.82 14.23
N ASN A 171 -9.19 11.05 14.27
CA ASN A 171 -9.18 9.58 14.31
C ASN A 171 -10.01 8.93 13.18
N THR A 172 -10.10 9.58 12.01
CA THR A 172 -10.83 9.05 10.85
C THR A 172 -9.90 8.71 9.70
N ALA A 173 -10.36 7.82 8.81
CA ALA A 173 -9.75 7.61 7.51
C ALA A 173 -9.66 8.91 6.71
N GLN A 174 -8.67 9.01 5.83
CA GLN A 174 -8.36 10.21 5.06
C GLN A 174 -8.43 9.91 3.58
N ILE A 175 -8.93 10.86 2.80
CA ILE A 175 -9.09 10.74 1.35
C ILE A 175 -7.92 11.42 0.66
N PHE A 176 -7.25 10.69 -0.22
CA PHE A 176 -6.32 11.25 -1.20
C PHE A 176 -7.12 11.66 -2.45
N SER A 177 -6.84 12.83 -3.03
CA SER A 177 -7.55 13.27 -4.23
C SER A 177 -6.71 14.20 -5.11
N ASP A 178 -6.85 14.05 -6.42
CA ASP A 178 -6.48 15.09 -7.38
C ASP A 178 -7.52 16.22 -7.40
N VAL A 179 -7.05 17.47 -7.43
CA VAL A 179 -7.91 18.63 -7.71
C VAL A 179 -8.10 18.75 -9.22
N ARG A 180 -9.05 17.96 -9.75
CA ARG A 180 -9.13 17.69 -11.19
C ARG A 180 -9.76 18.80 -12.04
N THR A 181 -10.77 19.51 -11.54
CA THR A 181 -11.54 20.50 -12.33
C THR A 181 -12.17 21.54 -11.39
N TYR A 182 -12.28 22.79 -11.87
CA TYR A 182 -13.02 23.89 -11.23
C TYR A 182 -14.40 24.06 -11.88
#